data_AF-A0A937YZQ3-F1
#
_entry.id   AF-A0A937YZQ3-F1
#
_cell.length_a   1.000
_cell.length_b   1.000
_cell.length_c   1.000
_cell.angle_alpha   90.00
_cell.angle_beta   90.00
_cell.angle_gamma   90.00
#
_symmetry.space_group_name_H-M   'P 1'
#
loop_
_entity.id
_entity.type
_entity.pdbx_description
1 polymer ?
#
loop_
_entity_poly.entity_id
_entity_poly.type
_entity_poly.pdbx_seq_one_letter_code
_entity_poly.pdbx_strand_id
1 'polypeptide(L)'
;MYTHRLWLLGCLVLGGSLMPALVRADVIVAYEVVPPEAEGGDIDILARLLKADGTLGWEAETPTVLASSAHAETSPVVVADGEGGAFVIYELTFTEGEHKGDMDLVAQHIGADGTLLWNDGEQPVGVATSTGRESHPVALGDGAGGFIVAYEWQGEDGDVDVLAQRMSAEGESRWATDDAPALVGVSPGRERNPVLVPDGAGGVLVLFEWEGPDGTTDVMAQRVTAEGRAAWNNGEQAVDVSASPSNERAVTAVADGAGGALVAFELEFLEGEFKGDVDVMGQRITGDGVVVWNGGEQPSLLASGKGIERHPQAIGDGAGGMMVLFEYEPLEGEFAGDIDIMAQRVDSNGRLLWHDGEQSAAVSAAGGLERAPQLVPLSDGSAIAVLEHEFRNGENAGDIDVVGQRLSREGQLLWNGGEQSTMLSGAKWLERTPVALADGEGGAIVVLTAVGPEGEFEGDEDVWALRVSQEGQLLWHNGEQSVEIAGSDLLERRPGAAVVQ
;
A
#
# COMPACT_ATOMS: atom_id res chain seq x y z
N MET A 1 -12.35 2.32 3.01
CA MET A 1 -11.38 3.29 3.57
C MET A 1 -10.39 2.51 4.43
N TYR A 2 -9.60 1.67 3.77
CA TYR A 2 -8.36 1.03 4.22
C TYR A 2 -7.56 0.89 2.92
N THR A 3 -6.81 1.92 2.56
CA THR A 3 -5.92 1.93 1.39
C THR A 3 -4.53 1.57 1.89
N HIS A 4 -4.21 0.27 1.89
CA HIS A 4 -2.86 -0.20 2.16
C HIS A 4 -1.97 0.09 0.94
N ARG A 5 -1.01 1.01 1.10
CA ARG A 5 -0.05 1.42 0.07
C ARG A 5 1.32 0.81 0.38
N LEU A 6 1.61 -0.35 -0.21
CA LEU A 6 2.92 -0.99 -0.10
C LEU A 6 3.82 -0.55 -1.26
N TRP A 7 4.88 0.18 -0.93
CA TRP A 7 5.94 0.56 -1.86
C TRP A 7 6.83 -0.65 -2.17
N LEU A 8 6.49 -1.38 -3.23
CA LEU A 8 7.42 -2.33 -3.84
C LEU A 8 8.47 -1.52 -4.62
N LEU A 9 9.66 -1.39 -4.05
CA LEU A 9 10.87 -1.18 -4.85
C LEU A 9 10.98 -2.37 -5.80
N GLY A 10 10.48 -2.21 -7.03
CA GLY A 10 10.62 -3.17 -8.11
C GLY A 10 12.08 -3.27 -8.53
N CYS A 11 12.88 -4.05 -7.80
CA CYS A 11 14.18 -4.48 -8.27
C CYS A 11 14.04 -5.80 -9.05
N LEU A 12 14.05 -5.63 -10.37
CA LEU A 12 14.27 -6.63 -11.40
C LEU A 12 15.43 -7.58 -11.00
N VAL A 13 15.15 -8.79 -10.53
CA VAL A 13 16.17 -9.85 -10.42
C VAL A 13 16.31 -10.51 -11.79
N LEU A 14 16.98 -9.85 -12.73
CA LEU A 14 17.60 -10.54 -13.85
C LEU A 14 18.96 -11.06 -13.40
N GLY A 15 19.04 -12.40 -13.30
CA GLY A 15 20.23 -13.22 -13.08
C GLY A 15 21.56 -12.53 -12.76
N GLY A 16 22.02 -12.67 -11.52
CA GLY A 16 23.44 -12.74 -11.20
C GLY A 16 24.27 -11.47 -11.41
N SER A 17 23.91 -10.37 -10.75
CA SER A 17 24.90 -9.37 -10.30
C SER A 17 24.47 -8.79 -8.96
N LEU A 18 25.41 -8.74 -8.01
CA LEU A 18 25.25 -8.11 -6.70
C LEU A 18 24.61 -6.72 -6.82
N MET A 19 23.59 -6.46 -6.00
CA MET A 19 22.98 -5.14 -5.86
C MET A 19 24.06 -4.08 -5.60
N PRO A 20 23.97 -2.86 -6.15
CA PRO A 20 24.62 -1.74 -5.49
C PRO A 20 24.05 -1.69 -4.07
N ALA A 21 24.91 -1.61 -3.05
CA ALA A 21 24.49 -1.44 -1.68
C ALA A 21 23.45 -0.31 -1.62
N LEU A 22 22.29 -0.54 -1.01
CA LEU A 22 21.35 0.55 -0.77
C LEU A 22 22.11 1.59 0.05
N VAL A 23 22.31 2.76 -0.55
CA VAL A 23 22.79 3.94 0.16
C VAL A 23 21.67 4.33 1.13
N ARG A 24 22.04 4.84 2.29
CA ARG A 24 21.12 5.42 3.29
C ARG A 24 19.96 6.15 2.60
N ALA A 25 18.72 5.72 2.89
CA ALA A 25 17.54 6.24 2.22
C ALA A 25 17.11 7.60 2.77
N ASP A 26 17.09 8.62 1.91
CA ASP A 26 16.26 9.80 2.11
C ASP A 26 14.81 9.44 1.72
N VAL A 27 13.82 10.16 2.24
CA VAL A 27 12.40 9.88 1.99
C VAL A 27 11.69 11.18 1.64
N ILE A 28 10.95 11.22 0.53
CA ILE A 28 9.98 12.30 0.29
C ILE A 28 8.65 11.85 0.89
N VAL A 29 8.09 12.70 1.74
CA VAL A 29 6.77 12.52 2.36
C VAL A 29 5.84 13.60 1.81
N ALA A 30 4.68 13.21 1.29
CA ALA A 30 3.60 14.13 0.92
C ALA A 30 2.37 13.84 1.79
N TYR A 31 1.63 14.86 2.20
CA TYR A 31 0.54 14.74 3.17
C TYR A 31 -0.55 15.77 2.90
N GLU A 32 -1.77 15.45 3.35
CA GLU A 32 -2.90 16.37 3.33
C GLU A 32 -2.74 17.43 4.43
N VAL A 33 -3.13 18.67 4.13
CA VAL A 33 -3.22 19.76 5.11
C VAL A 33 -4.62 20.35 5.07
N VAL A 34 -5.30 20.38 6.21
CA VAL A 34 -6.67 20.88 6.33
C VAL A 34 -6.70 22.12 7.20
N PRO A 35 -7.12 23.28 6.65
CA PRO A 35 -7.32 24.48 7.43
C PRO A 35 -8.46 24.32 8.46
N PRO A 36 -8.32 24.84 9.70
CA PRO A 36 -9.34 24.72 10.75
C PRO A 36 -10.71 25.30 10.39
N GLU A 37 -10.76 26.31 9.51
CA GLU A 37 -12.00 26.96 9.07
C GLU A 37 -12.62 26.30 7.82
N ALA A 38 -11.90 25.37 7.17
CA ALA A 38 -12.38 24.64 6.02
C ALA A 38 -13.17 23.41 6.49
N GLU A 39 -14.50 23.51 6.59
CA GLU A 39 -15.40 22.35 6.79
C GLU A 39 -15.34 21.39 5.57
N GLY A 40 -14.19 20.76 5.32
CA GLY A 40 -13.96 19.70 4.34
C GLY A 40 -13.92 20.12 2.86
N GLY A 41 -13.78 21.42 2.56
CA GLY A 41 -13.83 21.93 1.18
C GLY A 41 -12.49 22.36 0.57
N ASP A 42 -11.49 22.63 1.41
CA ASP A 42 -10.17 23.17 1.03
C ASP A 42 -9.15 22.25 1.70
N ILE A 43 -8.48 21.40 0.91
CA ILE A 43 -7.47 20.46 1.41
C ILE A 43 -6.27 20.58 0.49
N ASP A 44 -5.12 20.94 1.06
CA ASP A 44 -3.88 21.13 0.32
C ASP A 44 -3.00 19.88 0.39
N ILE A 45 -2.06 19.76 -0.55
CA ILE A 45 -1.00 18.74 -0.48
C ILE A 45 0.34 19.46 -0.33
N LEU A 46 1.03 19.15 0.76
CA LEU A 46 2.39 19.61 1.04
C LEU A 46 3.35 18.41 1.02
N ALA A 47 4.63 18.68 0.81
CA ALA A 47 5.67 17.68 0.89
C ALA A 47 6.93 18.15 1.62
N ARG A 48 7.64 17.18 2.19
CA ARG A 48 8.92 17.38 2.86
C ARG A 48 9.90 16.26 2.58
N LEU A 49 11.17 16.62 2.48
CA LEU A 49 12.27 15.66 2.43
C LEU A 49 12.72 15.32 3.85
N LEU A 50 12.68 14.05 4.20
CA LEU A 50 13.26 13.49 5.40
C LEU A 50 14.60 12.87 5.05
N LYS A 51 15.67 13.45 5.59
CA LYS A 51 17.03 12.94 5.38
C LYS A 51 17.27 11.69 6.19
N ALA A 52 18.14 10.83 5.69
CA ALA A 52 18.48 9.57 6.33
C ALA A 52 19.07 9.71 7.76
N ASP A 53 19.58 10.89 8.11
CA ASP A 53 20.07 11.23 9.46
C ASP A 53 18.99 11.78 10.41
N GLY A 54 17.74 11.91 9.94
CA GLY A 54 16.60 12.39 10.72
C GLY A 54 16.43 13.91 10.66
N THR A 55 17.19 14.62 9.82
CA THR A 55 16.98 16.03 9.58
C THR A 55 15.97 16.26 8.45
N LEU A 56 15.27 17.38 8.49
CA LEU A 56 14.40 17.79 7.39
C LEU A 56 15.24 18.52 6.33
N GLY A 57 15.05 18.13 5.08
CA GLY A 57 15.71 18.71 3.92
C GLY A 57 15.04 19.98 3.39
N TRP A 58 15.56 20.46 2.26
CA TRP A 58 15.09 21.64 1.52
C TRP A 58 15.24 23.00 2.23
N GLU A 59 16.24 23.17 3.12
CA GLU A 59 16.82 24.41 3.71
C GLU A 59 15.86 25.51 4.23
N ALA A 60 14.55 25.42 3.98
CA ALA A 60 13.49 26.28 4.45
C ALA A 60 12.75 25.54 5.57
N GLU A 61 12.47 26.25 6.65
CA GLU A 61 11.59 25.78 7.73
C GLU A 61 10.18 25.42 7.22
N THR A 62 9.83 25.86 6.00
CA THR A 62 8.53 25.65 5.37
C THR A 62 8.56 24.44 4.41
N PRO A 63 7.58 23.53 4.50
CA PRO A 63 7.38 22.47 3.50
C PRO A 63 7.14 23.03 2.09
N THR A 64 7.35 22.19 1.08
CA THR A 64 7.02 22.51 -0.31
C THR A 64 5.52 22.35 -0.53
N VAL A 65 4.84 23.38 -1.02
CA VAL A 65 3.42 23.30 -1.41
C VAL A 65 3.35 22.64 -2.79
N LEU A 66 2.75 21.46 -2.89
CA LEU A 66 2.52 20.76 -4.16
C LEU A 66 1.22 21.19 -4.82
N ALA A 67 0.19 21.40 -4.00
CA ALA A 67 -1.12 21.86 -4.43
C ALA A 67 -1.78 22.67 -3.31
N SER A 68 -2.38 23.80 -3.68
CA SER A 68 -3.11 24.67 -2.76
C SER A 68 -4.23 25.44 -3.46
N SER A 69 -4.98 24.75 -4.32
CA SER A 69 -6.15 25.36 -4.95
C SER A 69 -7.30 25.45 -3.94
N ALA A 70 -8.40 26.14 -4.29
CA ALA A 70 -9.56 26.23 -3.40
C ALA A 70 -10.42 24.94 -3.37
N HIS A 71 -9.83 23.81 -3.74
CA HIS A 71 -10.51 22.53 -3.93
C HIS A 71 -10.01 21.53 -2.89
N ALA A 72 -10.44 20.28 -3.00
CA ALA A 72 -9.94 19.24 -2.11
C ALA A 72 -8.94 18.37 -2.86
N GLU A 73 -7.68 18.50 -2.50
CA GLU A 73 -6.58 17.67 -2.94
C GLU A 73 -6.30 16.57 -1.91
N THR A 74 -6.59 15.30 -2.25
CA THR A 74 -6.59 14.20 -1.28
C THR A 74 -5.83 12.97 -1.74
N SER A 75 -5.56 12.07 -0.80
CA SER A 75 -5.04 10.72 -1.06
C SER A 75 -3.68 10.67 -1.81
N PRO A 76 -2.63 11.40 -1.39
CA PRO A 76 -1.37 11.53 -2.15
C PRO A 76 -0.55 10.24 -2.26
N VAL A 77 -0.29 9.76 -3.48
CA VAL A 77 0.63 8.64 -3.81
C VAL A 77 1.98 9.20 -4.26
N VAL A 78 3.09 8.78 -3.66
CA VAL A 78 4.42 9.39 -3.88
C VAL A 78 5.39 8.44 -4.57
N VAL A 79 5.50 8.42 -5.90
CA VAL A 79 6.39 7.51 -6.63
C VAL A 79 7.77 8.12 -6.84
N ALA A 80 8.85 7.47 -6.36
CA ALA A 80 10.21 7.95 -6.61
C ALA A 80 10.53 8.03 -8.12
N ASP A 81 11.21 9.10 -8.55
CA ASP A 81 11.55 9.33 -9.96
C ASP A 81 12.86 8.65 -10.40
N GLY A 82 13.64 8.15 -9.45
CA GLY A 82 14.96 7.52 -9.69
C GLY A 82 16.13 8.52 -9.82
N GLU A 83 15.87 9.82 -9.68
CA GLU A 83 16.84 10.92 -9.74
C GLU A 83 16.89 11.74 -8.43
N GLY A 84 16.29 11.23 -7.35
CA GLY A 84 16.26 11.83 -6.02
C GLY A 84 15.00 12.65 -5.73
N GLY A 85 14.10 12.78 -6.71
CA GLY A 85 12.79 13.38 -6.59
C GLY A 85 11.65 12.35 -6.56
N ALA A 86 10.42 12.82 -6.75
CA ALA A 86 9.23 11.99 -6.79
C ALA A 86 8.10 12.59 -7.65
N PHE A 87 7.26 11.73 -8.20
CA PHE A 87 5.94 12.06 -8.70
C PHE A 87 4.92 11.93 -7.56
N VAL A 88 4.11 12.97 -7.32
CA VAL A 88 3.03 12.93 -6.36
C VAL A 88 1.71 12.96 -7.11
N ILE A 89 0.98 11.84 -7.10
CA ILE A 89 -0.35 11.67 -7.70
C ILE A 89 -1.40 11.87 -6.61
N TYR A 90 -2.42 12.67 -6.87
CA TYR A 90 -3.47 12.94 -5.91
C TYR A 90 -4.82 13.14 -6.59
N GLU A 91 -5.89 12.96 -5.81
CA GLU A 91 -7.27 13.22 -6.23
C GLU A 91 -7.53 14.72 -6.13
N LEU A 92 -8.10 15.33 -7.17
CA LEU A 92 -8.54 16.72 -7.17
C LEU A 92 -10.06 16.77 -7.26
N THR A 93 -10.73 17.04 -6.13
CA THR A 93 -12.19 17.17 -6.09
C THR A 93 -12.61 18.63 -6.16
N PHE A 94 -13.31 19.00 -7.22
CA PHE A 94 -13.79 20.37 -7.40
C PHE A 94 -14.94 20.66 -6.43
N THR A 95 -14.70 21.57 -5.49
CA THR A 95 -15.68 21.91 -4.44
C THR A 95 -16.59 23.08 -4.81
N GLU A 96 -16.24 23.83 -5.85
CA GLU A 96 -17.01 24.93 -6.42
C GLU A 96 -16.85 25.05 -7.95
N GLY A 97 -17.52 26.02 -8.56
CA GLY A 97 -17.46 26.24 -10.01
C GLY A 97 -18.37 25.35 -10.85
N GLU A 98 -18.16 25.36 -12.17
CA GLU A 98 -18.95 24.59 -13.15
C GLU A 98 -18.70 23.08 -13.06
N HIS A 99 -17.53 22.68 -12.54
CA HIS A 99 -17.10 21.29 -12.33
C HIS A 99 -17.40 20.76 -10.92
N LYS A 100 -18.21 21.47 -10.11
CA LYS A 100 -18.44 21.09 -8.72
C LYS A 100 -18.93 19.63 -8.59
N GLY A 101 -18.21 18.84 -7.80
CA GLY A 101 -18.48 17.44 -7.51
C GLY A 101 -17.75 16.46 -8.41
N ASP A 102 -17.11 16.95 -9.47
CA ASP A 102 -16.17 16.22 -10.31
C ASP A 102 -14.88 15.92 -9.52
N MET A 103 -14.20 14.85 -9.90
CA MET A 103 -13.00 14.37 -9.21
C MET A 103 -12.02 13.81 -10.24
N ASP A 104 -10.92 14.53 -10.42
CA ASP A 104 -9.86 14.17 -11.35
C ASP A 104 -8.70 13.47 -10.63
N LEU A 105 -7.86 12.76 -11.38
CA LEU A 105 -6.52 12.40 -10.96
C LEU A 105 -5.49 13.29 -11.63
N VAL A 106 -4.69 13.93 -10.81
CA VAL A 106 -3.63 14.84 -11.26
C VAL A 106 -2.32 14.49 -10.56
N ALA A 107 -1.21 15.01 -11.07
CA ALA A 107 0.10 14.79 -10.49
C ALA A 107 1.03 15.99 -10.61
N GLN A 108 2.01 16.04 -9.71
CA GLN A 108 3.12 16.99 -9.75
C GLN A 108 4.46 16.23 -9.63
N HIS A 109 5.51 16.74 -10.28
CA HIS A 109 6.86 16.18 -10.18
C HIS A 109 7.72 17.11 -9.32
N ILE A 110 8.17 16.61 -8.17
CA ILE A 110 9.07 17.33 -7.25
C ILE A 110 10.49 16.80 -7.38
N GLY A 111 11.44 17.69 -7.65
CA GLY A 111 12.86 17.35 -7.77
C GLY A 111 13.54 17.14 -6.42
N ALA A 112 14.77 16.61 -6.47
CA ALA A 112 15.58 16.33 -5.27
C ALA A 112 15.86 17.57 -4.38
N ASP A 113 15.81 18.76 -4.96
CA ASP A 113 15.99 20.04 -4.26
C ASP A 113 14.67 20.70 -3.82
N GLY A 114 13.54 20.03 -4.04
CA GLY A 114 12.21 20.49 -3.66
C GLY A 114 11.55 21.38 -4.70
N THR A 115 12.18 21.60 -5.86
CA THR A 115 11.58 22.37 -6.95
C THR A 115 10.48 21.57 -7.67
N LEU A 116 9.40 22.25 -8.07
CA LEU A 116 8.35 21.65 -8.89
C LEU A 116 8.77 21.70 -10.36
N LEU A 117 8.87 20.53 -10.98
CA LEU A 117 9.47 20.34 -12.30
C LEU A 117 8.46 20.41 -13.44
N TRP A 118 7.15 20.27 -13.15
CA TRP A 118 6.10 20.47 -14.15
C TRP A 118 5.40 21.82 -13.98
N ASN A 119 5.19 22.48 -15.12
CA ASN A 119 4.46 23.75 -15.25
C ASN A 119 4.91 24.85 -14.26
N ASP A 120 6.20 24.86 -13.89
CA ASP A 120 6.77 25.76 -12.88
C ASP A 120 5.98 25.78 -11.54
N GLY A 121 5.27 24.68 -11.23
CA GLY A 121 4.42 24.56 -10.04
C GLY A 121 3.07 25.28 -10.11
N GLU A 122 2.73 25.94 -11.21
CA GLU A 122 1.48 26.72 -11.31
C GLU A 122 0.24 25.82 -11.45
N GLN A 123 0.38 24.70 -12.16
CA GLN A 123 -0.72 23.75 -12.40
C GLN A 123 -0.20 22.31 -12.40
N PRO A 124 -0.93 21.36 -11.79
CA PRO A 124 -0.59 19.97 -11.91
C PRO A 124 -0.85 19.44 -13.32
N VAL A 125 -0.25 18.30 -13.64
CA VAL A 125 -0.49 17.57 -14.89
C VAL A 125 -1.69 16.64 -14.68
N GLY A 126 -2.64 16.67 -15.62
CA GLY A 126 -3.76 15.73 -15.64
C GLY A 126 -3.29 14.32 -15.96
N VAL A 127 -3.58 13.37 -15.06
CA VAL A 127 -3.31 11.94 -15.24
C VAL A 127 -4.55 11.25 -15.82
N ALA A 128 -5.72 11.57 -15.28
CA ALA A 128 -7.03 11.26 -15.83
C ALA A 128 -7.99 12.38 -15.42
N THR A 129 -8.68 12.97 -16.41
CA THR A 129 -9.52 14.17 -16.23
C THR A 129 -10.77 14.05 -17.08
N SER A 130 -11.51 12.95 -16.91
CA SER A 130 -12.70 12.71 -17.73
C SER A 130 -13.91 13.44 -17.14
N THR A 131 -15.13 13.04 -17.51
CA THR A 131 -16.35 13.55 -16.84
C THR A 131 -16.84 12.62 -15.73
N GLY A 132 -16.18 11.47 -15.54
CA GLY A 132 -16.44 10.55 -14.44
C GLY A 132 -15.54 10.87 -13.25
N ARG A 133 -15.79 10.22 -12.10
CA ARG A 133 -14.96 10.41 -10.91
C ARG A 133 -13.79 9.44 -10.93
N GLU A 134 -12.57 9.95 -10.92
CA GLU A 134 -11.35 9.15 -10.80
C GLU A 134 -10.83 9.12 -9.35
N SER A 135 -10.79 7.94 -8.73
CA SER A 135 -10.51 7.80 -7.30
C SER A 135 -9.70 6.55 -6.96
N HIS A 136 -9.23 6.48 -5.71
CA HIS A 136 -8.46 5.37 -5.15
C HIS A 136 -7.22 5.02 -6.01
N PRO A 137 -6.35 5.99 -6.32
CA PRO A 137 -5.18 5.72 -7.15
C PRO A 137 -4.17 4.83 -6.42
N VAL A 138 -3.62 3.88 -7.18
CA VAL A 138 -2.42 3.12 -6.85
C VAL A 138 -1.41 3.28 -7.97
N ALA A 139 -0.13 3.44 -7.64
CA ALA A 139 0.90 3.68 -8.66
C ALA A 139 2.22 3.00 -8.34
N LEU A 140 2.99 2.72 -9.38
CA LEU A 140 4.37 2.23 -9.31
C LEU A 140 5.24 2.92 -10.36
N GLY A 141 6.56 2.96 -10.12
CA GLY A 141 7.51 3.44 -11.12
C GLY A 141 7.56 2.51 -12.33
N ASP A 142 7.64 3.05 -13.53
CA ASP A 142 7.62 2.25 -14.77
C ASP A 142 9.00 1.65 -15.14
N GLY A 143 10.03 1.93 -14.33
CA GLY A 143 11.41 1.52 -14.54
C GLY A 143 12.16 2.28 -15.65
N ALA A 144 11.52 3.25 -16.29
CA ALA A 144 12.05 4.11 -17.35
C ALA A 144 12.04 5.61 -16.99
N GLY A 145 11.81 5.94 -15.72
CA GLY A 145 11.76 7.31 -15.19
C GLY A 145 10.36 7.91 -15.14
N GLY A 146 9.32 7.17 -15.56
CA GLY A 146 7.92 7.55 -15.38
C GLY A 146 7.20 6.68 -14.36
N PHE A 147 5.88 6.66 -14.43
CA PHE A 147 5.06 5.82 -13.55
C PHE A 147 3.85 5.23 -14.28
N ILE A 148 3.29 4.18 -13.71
CA ILE A 148 2.02 3.58 -14.09
C ILE A 148 1.07 3.74 -12.91
N VAL A 149 -0.14 4.22 -13.16
CA VAL A 149 -1.23 4.34 -12.19
C VAL A 149 -2.40 3.47 -12.62
N ALA A 150 -3.10 2.87 -11.65
CA ALA A 150 -4.46 2.37 -11.82
C ALA A 150 -5.37 3.01 -10.79
N TYR A 151 -6.64 3.13 -11.15
CA TYR A 151 -7.64 3.86 -10.39
C TYR A 151 -9.05 3.37 -10.70
N GLU A 152 -9.98 3.66 -9.80
CA GLU A 152 -11.40 3.47 -10.01
C GLU A 152 -11.98 4.67 -10.77
N TRP A 153 -12.65 4.41 -11.88
CA TRP A 153 -13.41 5.39 -12.65
C TRP A 153 -14.90 5.16 -12.44
N GLN A 154 -15.62 6.17 -11.95
CA GLN A 154 -17.07 6.10 -11.83
C GLN A 154 -17.77 6.97 -12.87
N GLY A 155 -18.50 6.35 -13.78
CA GLY A 155 -19.30 7.02 -14.81
C GLY A 155 -20.58 7.68 -14.27
N GLU A 156 -21.29 8.40 -15.14
CA GLU A 156 -22.56 9.08 -14.79
C GLU A 156 -23.69 8.12 -14.39
N ASP A 157 -23.65 6.87 -14.86
CA ASP A 157 -24.58 5.81 -14.49
C ASP A 157 -24.27 5.17 -13.13
N GLY A 158 -23.15 5.56 -12.51
CA GLY A 158 -22.68 5.09 -11.22
C GLY A 158 -21.93 3.76 -11.26
N ASP A 159 -21.74 3.20 -12.45
CA ASP A 159 -20.88 2.04 -12.66
C ASP A 159 -19.43 2.39 -12.35
N VAL A 160 -18.66 1.41 -11.88
CA VAL A 160 -17.25 1.63 -11.49
C VAL A 160 -16.39 0.66 -12.25
N ASP A 161 -15.44 1.19 -13.03
CA ASP A 161 -14.46 0.43 -13.80
C ASP A 161 -13.06 0.68 -13.26
N VAL A 162 -12.14 -0.26 -13.45
CA VAL A 162 -10.71 -0.04 -13.18
C VAL A 162 -10.00 0.33 -14.48
N LEU A 163 -9.34 1.48 -14.47
CA LEU A 163 -8.56 2.01 -15.59
C LEU A 163 -7.09 2.12 -15.19
N ALA A 164 -6.21 2.13 -16.19
CA ALA A 164 -4.79 2.34 -15.99
C ALA A 164 -4.19 3.33 -16.99
N GLN A 165 -3.21 4.11 -16.55
CA GLN A 165 -2.46 5.07 -17.37
C GLN A 165 -0.97 4.95 -17.08
N ARG A 166 -0.15 5.14 -18.12
CA ARG A 166 1.29 5.30 -17.98
C ARG A 166 1.69 6.73 -18.30
N MET A 167 2.45 7.36 -17.43
CA MET A 167 2.95 8.73 -17.57
C MET A 167 4.48 8.71 -17.73
N SER A 168 5.01 9.58 -18.59
CA SER A 168 6.46 9.79 -18.69
C SER A 168 7.00 10.74 -17.61
N ALA A 169 8.33 10.84 -17.52
CA ALA A 169 9.00 11.79 -16.65
C ALA A 169 8.60 13.25 -16.93
N GLU A 170 8.25 13.56 -18.18
CA GLU A 170 7.81 14.88 -18.63
C GLU A 170 6.29 15.13 -18.45
N GLY A 171 5.56 14.17 -17.87
CA GLY A 171 4.11 14.29 -17.65
C GLY A 171 3.27 13.98 -18.89
N GLU A 172 3.83 13.29 -19.89
CA GLU A 172 3.09 12.89 -21.08
C GLU A 172 2.41 11.52 -20.88
N SER A 173 1.12 11.43 -21.19
CA SER A 173 0.38 10.16 -21.28
C SER A 173 0.95 9.25 -22.37
N ARG A 174 1.20 7.98 -22.03
CA ARG A 174 1.84 6.98 -22.90
C ARG A 174 0.92 5.84 -23.35
N TRP A 175 -0.18 5.56 -22.66
CA TRP A 175 -1.13 4.49 -23.03
C TRP A 175 -2.39 4.99 -23.73
N ALA A 176 -2.39 6.25 -24.13
CA ALA A 176 -3.47 6.86 -24.87
C ALA A 176 -3.49 6.43 -26.35
N THR A 177 -4.60 5.85 -26.79
CA THR A 177 -5.12 6.11 -28.13
C THR A 177 -6.21 7.18 -27.99
N ASP A 178 -6.09 8.31 -28.69
CA ASP A 178 -7.03 9.43 -28.61
C ASP A 178 -7.23 10.00 -27.18
N ASP A 179 -6.15 10.05 -26.39
CA ASP A 179 -6.11 10.61 -25.03
C ASP A 179 -6.94 9.86 -23.96
N ALA A 180 -7.42 8.64 -24.25
CA ALA A 180 -8.15 7.81 -23.28
C ALA A 180 -7.23 6.80 -22.55
N PRO A 181 -7.35 6.66 -21.21
CA PRO A 181 -6.63 5.63 -20.43
C PRO A 181 -6.98 4.20 -20.86
N ALA A 182 -6.11 3.23 -20.53
CA ALA A 182 -6.33 1.83 -20.87
C ALA A 182 -7.41 1.22 -19.97
N LEU A 183 -8.44 0.66 -20.59
CA LEU A 183 -9.42 -0.19 -19.90
C LEU A 183 -8.76 -1.50 -19.47
N VAL A 184 -8.87 -1.83 -18.19
CA VAL A 184 -8.29 -3.04 -17.59
C VAL A 184 -9.29 -4.21 -17.69
N GLY A 185 -10.57 -3.95 -17.44
CA GLY A 185 -11.67 -4.90 -17.61
C GLY A 185 -12.76 -4.37 -18.55
N VAL A 186 -13.57 -5.29 -19.07
CA VAL A 186 -14.83 -4.98 -19.77
C VAL A 186 -15.88 -5.97 -19.28
N SER A 187 -16.33 -5.79 -18.04
CA SER A 187 -17.26 -6.71 -17.38
C SER A 187 -18.49 -5.97 -16.84
N PRO A 188 -19.71 -6.53 -16.94
CA PRO A 188 -20.88 -5.94 -16.30
C PRO A 188 -20.77 -6.13 -14.78
N GLY A 189 -20.58 -5.06 -14.02
CA GLY A 189 -20.40 -5.12 -12.56
C GLY A 189 -19.43 -4.04 -12.09
N ARG A 190 -19.12 -4.00 -10.81
CA ARG A 190 -18.30 -2.92 -10.22
C ARG A 190 -16.89 -3.41 -9.97
N GLU A 191 -15.91 -2.80 -10.60
CA GLU A 191 -14.48 -3.08 -10.44
C GLU A 191 -13.87 -2.10 -9.43
N ARG A 192 -13.14 -2.62 -8.42
CA ARG A 192 -12.66 -1.84 -7.27
C ARG A 192 -11.33 -2.32 -6.73
N ASN A 193 -10.72 -1.52 -5.85
CA ASN A 193 -9.54 -1.87 -5.08
C ASN A 193 -8.38 -2.42 -5.95
N PRO A 194 -7.92 -1.67 -6.96
CA PRO A 194 -6.87 -2.15 -7.86
C PRO A 194 -5.54 -2.36 -7.13
N VAL A 195 -4.79 -3.38 -7.54
CA VAL A 195 -3.42 -3.69 -7.12
C VAL A 195 -2.53 -3.85 -8.35
N LEU A 196 -1.34 -3.25 -8.32
CA LEU A 196 -0.40 -3.27 -9.43
C LEU A 196 0.80 -4.18 -9.14
N VAL A 197 1.13 -5.04 -10.10
CA VAL A 197 2.34 -5.88 -10.07
C VAL A 197 3.11 -5.65 -11.37
N PRO A 198 4.38 -5.20 -11.34
CA PRO A 198 5.14 -4.97 -12.56
C PRO A 198 5.35 -6.29 -13.31
N ASP A 199 5.17 -6.27 -14.63
CA ASP A 199 5.29 -7.48 -15.46
C ASP A 199 6.75 -7.79 -15.89
N GLY A 200 7.70 -6.91 -15.54
CA GLY A 200 9.12 -7.00 -15.89
C GLY A 200 9.45 -6.70 -17.35
N ALA A 201 8.45 -6.35 -18.18
CA ALA A 201 8.56 -6.04 -19.60
C ALA A 201 8.06 -4.62 -19.93
N GLY A 202 7.87 -3.76 -18.92
CA GLY A 202 7.40 -2.38 -19.06
C GLY A 202 5.88 -2.23 -19.09
N GLY A 203 5.14 -3.32 -18.86
CA GLY A 203 3.71 -3.33 -18.57
C GLY A 203 3.44 -3.64 -17.09
N VAL A 204 2.20 -3.99 -16.80
CA VAL A 204 1.72 -4.23 -15.43
C VAL A 204 0.63 -5.30 -15.42
N LEU A 205 0.57 -6.10 -14.37
CA LEU A 205 -0.60 -6.87 -14.00
C LEU A 205 -1.43 -6.01 -13.06
N VAL A 206 -2.70 -5.82 -13.39
CA VAL A 206 -3.68 -5.14 -12.56
C VAL A 206 -4.62 -6.21 -12.00
N LEU A 207 -4.66 -6.36 -10.69
CA LEU A 207 -5.64 -7.17 -9.98
C LEU A 207 -6.68 -6.26 -9.37
N PHE A 208 -7.93 -6.70 -9.29
CA PHE A 208 -9.03 -5.90 -8.75
C PHE A 208 -10.15 -6.80 -8.24
N GLU A 209 -10.99 -6.26 -7.36
CA GLU A 209 -12.24 -6.89 -6.93
C GLU A 209 -13.34 -6.56 -7.94
N TRP A 210 -14.10 -7.57 -8.36
CA TRP A 210 -15.24 -7.41 -9.24
C TRP A 210 -16.51 -7.85 -8.51
N GLU A 211 -17.44 -6.91 -8.29
CA GLU A 211 -18.77 -7.21 -7.76
C GLU A 211 -19.73 -7.51 -8.92
N GLY A 212 -20.12 -8.78 -9.05
CA GLY A 212 -21.01 -9.27 -10.09
C GLY A 212 -22.48 -8.92 -9.86
N PRO A 213 -23.36 -9.08 -10.88
CA PRO A 213 -24.79 -8.78 -10.75
C PRO A 213 -25.56 -9.63 -9.73
N ASP A 214 -25.01 -10.77 -9.30
CA ASP A 214 -25.51 -11.63 -8.24
C ASP A 214 -25.03 -11.21 -6.83
N GLY A 215 -24.14 -10.21 -6.76
CA GLY A 215 -23.63 -9.63 -5.52
C GLY A 215 -22.46 -10.39 -4.91
N THR A 216 -21.89 -11.37 -5.61
CA THR A 216 -20.61 -11.98 -5.21
C THR A 216 -19.46 -11.07 -5.61
N THR A 217 -18.38 -11.11 -4.84
CA THR A 217 -17.14 -10.41 -5.17
C THR A 217 -16.10 -11.43 -5.59
N ASP A 218 -15.49 -11.27 -6.76
CA ASP A 218 -14.42 -12.14 -7.28
C ASP A 218 -13.13 -11.34 -7.42
N VAL A 219 -11.97 -11.99 -7.26
CA VAL A 219 -10.68 -11.36 -7.57
C VAL A 219 -10.33 -11.61 -9.04
N MET A 220 -10.26 -10.54 -9.80
CA MET A 220 -9.96 -10.55 -11.23
C MET A 220 -8.57 -10.01 -11.50
N ALA A 221 -7.99 -10.38 -12.64
CA ALA A 221 -6.69 -9.88 -13.07
C ALA A 221 -6.61 -9.66 -14.58
N GLN A 222 -5.92 -8.59 -14.99
CA GLN A 222 -5.58 -8.34 -16.39
C GLN A 222 -4.12 -7.91 -16.49
N ARG A 223 -3.43 -8.37 -17.53
CA ARG A 223 -2.13 -7.81 -17.90
C ARG A 223 -2.31 -6.69 -18.92
N VAL A 224 -1.88 -5.47 -18.56
CA VAL A 224 -1.76 -4.33 -19.47
C VAL A 224 -0.30 -4.25 -19.93
N THR A 225 -0.07 -4.35 -21.24
CA THR A 225 1.30 -4.37 -21.78
C THR A 225 1.95 -2.98 -21.81
N ALA A 226 3.23 -2.91 -22.14
CA ALA A 226 3.96 -1.66 -22.28
C ALA A 226 3.36 -0.67 -23.29
N GLU A 227 2.52 -1.13 -24.23
CA GLU A 227 1.78 -0.30 -25.18
C GLU A 227 0.34 0.04 -24.75
N GLY A 228 -0.07 -0.30 -23.52
CA GLY A 228 -1.40 0.04 -23.00
C GLY A 228 -2.54 -0.89 -23.45
N ARG A 229 -2.23 -1.99 -24.14
CA ARG A 229 -3.24 -3.01 -24.51
C ARG A 229 -3.44 -4.03 -23.38
N ALA A 230 -4.69 -4.39 -23.12
CA ALA A 230 -5.06 -5.59 -22.35
C ALA A 230 -4.60 -6.85 -23.11
N ALA A 231 -3.91 -7.75 -22.42
CA ALA A 231 -3.18 -8.86 -23.04
C ALA A 231 -3.93 -10.19 -23.00
N TRP A 232 -4.74 -10.42 -21.96
CA TRP A 232 -5.45 -11.68 -21.78
C TRP A 232 -6.84 -11.63 -22.40
N ASN A 233 -7.33 -12.80 -22.84
CA ASN A 233 -8.63 -12.98 -23.47
C ASN A 233 -8.93 -11.97 -24.60
N ASN A 234 -7.90 -11.61 -25.38
CA ASN A 234 -7.97 -10.60 -26.45
C ASN A 234 -8.47 -9.22 -26.00
N GLY A 235 -8.28 -8.88 -24.71
CA GLY A 235 -8.74 -7.62 -24.13
C GLY A 235 -10.22 -7.54 -23.85
N GLU A 236 -10.93 -8.67 -23.86
CA GLU A 236 -12.36 -8.73 -23.49
C GLU A 236 -12.50 -8.86 -21.97
N GLN A 237 -12.38 -10.06 -21.43
CA GLN A 237 -12.59 -10.33 -20.01
C GLN A 237 -11.27 -10.47 -19.26
N ALA A 238 -11.18 -9.86 -18.08
CA ALA A 238 -10.13 -10.17 -17.12
C ALA A 238 -10.19 -11.67 -16.74
N VAL A 239 -9.06 -12.21 -16.31
CA VAL A 239 -8.97 -13.58 -15.81
C VAL A 239 -9.44 -13.61 -14.37
N ASP A 240 -10.42 -14.46 -14.11
CA ASP A 240 -10.82 -14.84 -12.75
C ASP A 240 -9.67 -15.57 -12.06
N VAL A 241 -9.17 -15.01 -10.96
CA VAL A 241 -8.03 -15.55 -10.21
C VAL A 241 -8.44 -16.78 -9.41
N SER A 242 -9.73 -16.96 -9.12
CA SER A 242 -10.24 -18.09 -8.37
C SER A 242 -11.71 -18.38 -8.68
N ALA A 243 -11.98 -19.52 -9.30
CA ALA A 243 -13.33 -19.96 -9.68
C ALA A 243 -14.20 -20.44 -8.51
N SER A 244 -14.02 -19.87 -7.31
CA SER A 244 -14.75 -20.21 -6.09
C SER A 244 -16.13 -19.56 -6.06
N PRO A 245 -17.19 -20.23 -5.57
CA PRO A 245 -18.51 -19.59 -5.38
C PRO A 245 -18.58 -18.73 -4.10
N SER A 246 -17.43 -18.24 -3.62
CA SER A 246 -17.27 -17.54 -2.35
C SER A 246 -17.03 -16.05 -2.61
N ASN A 247 -17.11 -15.21 -1.58
CA ASN A 247 -16.69 -13.82 -1.74
C ASN A 247 -15.17 -13.72 -1.60
N GLU A 248 -14.54 -12.97 -2.49
CA GLU A 248 -13.10 -12.77 -2.55
C GLU A 248 -12.77 -11.29 -2.43
N ARG A 249 -11.92 -10.91 -1.47
CA ARG A 249 -11.65 -9.50 -1.13
C ARG A 249 -10.22 -9.27 -0.65
N ALA A 250 -9.86 -8.01 -0.46
CA ALA A 250 -8.59 -7.55 0.11
C ALA A 250 -7.39 -8.20 -0.58
N VAL A 251 -7.39 -8.16 -1.92
CA VAL A 251 -6.32 -8.76 -2.73
C VAL A 251 -4.98 -8.08 -2.49
N THR A 252 -3.92 -8.87 -2.43
CA THR A 252 -2.53 -8.43 -2.49
C THR A 252 -1.75 -9.36 -3.41
N ALA A 253 -0.72 -8.85 -4.08
CA ALA A 253 0.04 -9.65 -5.02
C ALA A 253 1.48 -9.18 -5.17
N VAL A 254 2.35 -10.12 -5.51
CA VAL A 254 3.78 -9.87 -5.77
C VAL A 254 4.20 -10.55 -7.06
N ALA A 255 5.18 -9.97 -7.75
CA ALA A 255 5.70 -10.53 -8.98
C ALA A 255 6.30 -11.92 -8.72
N ASP A 256 6.00 -12.89 -9.59
CA ASP A 256 6.55 -14.24 -9.49
C ASP A 256 7.97 -14.38 -10.09
N GLY A 257 8.52 -13.28 -10.61
CA GLY A 257 9.82 -13.21 -11.29
C GLY A 257 9.83 -13.79 -12.71
N ALA A 258 8.70 -14.26 -13.22
CA ALA A 258 8.50 -14.83 -14.55
C ALA A 258 7.43 -14.10 -15.37
N GLY A 259 7.08 -12.87 -14.96
CA GLY A 259 6.06 -12.02 -15.59
C GLY A 259 4.63 -12.31 -15.15
N GLY A 260 4.44 -13.21 -14.18
CA GLY A 260 3.17 -13.46 -13.50
C GLY A 260 3.16 -12.90 -12.07
N ALA A 261 2.19 -13.32 -11.28
CA ALA A 261 2.02 -12.91 -9.89
C ALA A 261 1.68 -14.08 -8.96
N LEU A 262 2.17 -14.00 -7.73
CA LEU A 262 1.63 -14.72 -6.57
C LEU A 262 0.61 -13.81 -5.90
N VAL A 263 -0.58 -14.34 -5.63
CA VAL A 263 -1.74 -13.59 -5.16
C VAL A 263 -2.20 -14.17 -3.83
N ALA A 264 -2.52 -13.30 -2.88
CA ALA A 264 -3.20 -13.63 -1.64
C ALA A 264 -4.46 -12.76 -1.50
N PHE A 265 -5.54 -13.32 -0.96
CA PHE A 265 -6.82 -12.65 -0.81
C PHE A 265 -7.65 -13.32 0.29
N GLU A 266 -8.62 -12.59 0.83
CA GLU A 266 -9.64 -13.12 1.72
C GLU A 266 -10.65 -13.95 0.94
N LEU A 267 -11.05 -15.09 1.47
CA LEU A 267 -12.15 -15.90 0.95
C LEU A 267 -13.20 -16.10 2.05
N GLU A 268 -14.38 -15.53 1.86
CA GLU A 268 -15.54 -15.67 2.73
C GLU A 268 -16.50 -16.72 2.16
N PHE A 269 -16.65 -17.84 2.86
CA PHE A 269 -17.53 -18.93 2.42
C PHE A 269 -19.01 -18.55 2.57
N LEU A 270 -19.78 -18.60 1.47
CA LEU A 270 -21.19 -18.20 1.47
C LEU A 270 -22.17 -19.34 1.79
N GLU A 271 -21.71 -20.57 1.64
CA GLU A 271 -22.50 -21.79 1.81
C GLU A 271 -21.66 -22.91 2.45
N GLY A 272 -22.31 -24.02 2.83
CA GLY A 272 -21.64 -25.20 3.38
C GLY A 272 -21.40 -25.15 4.88
N GLU A 273 -20.48 -26.00 5.35
CA GLU A 273 -20.14 -26.16 6.77
C GLU A 273 -19.41 -24.93 7.33
N PHE A 274 -18.63 -24.24 6.50
CA PHE A 274 -17.79 -23.09 6.85
C PHE A 274 -18.47 -21.75 6.57
N LYS A 275 -19.79 -21.72 6.40
CA LYS A 275 -20.50 -20.50 6.00
C LYS A 275 -20.24 -19.35 7.00
N GLY A 276 -19.73 -18.24 6.48
CA GLY A 276 -19.37 -17.04 7.24
C GLY A 276 -17.94 -17.04 7.77
N ASP A 277 -17.21 -18.14 7.61
CA ASP A 277 -15.78 -18.18 7.90
C ASP A 277 -15.03 -17.40 6.81
N VAL A 278 -13.96 -16.72 7.21
CA VAL A 278 -13.08 -15.94 6.33
C VAL A 278 -11.66 -16.42 6.55
N ASP A 279 -11.05 -16.92 5.48
CA ASP A 279 -9.68 -17.41 5.47
C ASP A 279 -8.82 -16.62 4.48
N VAL A 280 -7.50 -16.61 4.68
CA VAL A 280 -6.56 -16.10 3.66
C VAL A 280 -6.15 -17.22 2.71
N MET A 281 -6.51 -17.04 1.45
CA MET A 281 -6.26 -17.95 0.35
C MET A 281 -5.27 -17.34 -0.65
N GLY A 282 -4.80 -18.14 -1.59
CA GLY A 282 -3.93 -17.63 -2.64
C GLY A 282 -3.89 -18.45 -3.91
N GLN A 283 -3.41 -17.78 -4.96
CA GLN A 283 -3.19 -18.35 -6.28
C GLN A 283 -1.87 -17.87 -6.89
N ARG A 284 -1.47 -18.53 -7.97
CA ARG A 284 -0.46 -18.00 -8.87
C ARG A 284 -1.08 -17.86 -10.25
N ILE A 285 -0.93 -16.69 -10.84
CA ILE A 285 -1.29 -16.41 -12.22
C ILE A 285 -0.02 -16.17 -13.03
N THR A 286 0.12 -16.84 -14.16
CA THR A 286 1.28 -16.69 -15.05
C THR A 286 1.16 -15.43 -15.91
N GLY A 287 2.26 -14.99 -16.53
CA GLY A 287 2.23 -13.83 -17.46
C GLY A 287 1.33 -14.01 -18.69
N ASP A 288 0.94 -15.24 -19.01
CA ASP A 288 -0.01 -15.60 -20.06
C ASP A 288 -1.46 -15.73 -19.55
N GLY A 289 -1.72 -15.42 -18.27
CA GLY A 289 -3.07 -15.42 -17.70
C GLY A 289 -3.58 -16.80 -17.29
N VAL A 290 -2.68 -17.76 -17.12
CA VAL A 290 -3.04 -19.10 -16.62
C VAL A 290 -2.89 -19.14 -15.10
N VAL A 291 -3.98 -19.47 -14.41
CA VAL A 291 -4.02 -19.73 -12.97
C VAL A 291 -3.56 -21.18 -12.69
N VAL A 292 -2.59 -21.39 -11.78
CA VAL A 292 -1.84 -22.66 -11.73
C VAL A 292 -1.92 -23.49 -10.46
N TRP A 293 -2.07 -22.93 -9.24
CA TRP A 293 -2.19 -23.81 -8.05
C TRP A 293 -3.53 -24.54 -8.08
N ASN A 294 -3.53 -25.80 -7.64
CA ASN A 294 -4.67 -26.71 -7.73
C ASN A 294 -5.33 -26.80 -9.13
N GLY A 295 -4.59 -26.51 -10.20
CA GLY A 295 -5.12 -26.51 -11.55
C GLY A 295 -6.07 -25.36 -11.89
N GLY A 296 -6.12 -24.30 -11.05
CA GLY A 296 -6.96 -23.12 -11.27
C GLY A 296 -8.42 -23.27 -10.84
N GLU A 297 -8.80 -24.40 -10.22
CA GLU A 297 -10.19 -24.62 -9.78
C GLU A 297 -10.47 -24.05 -8.39
N GLN A 298 -9.56 -24.23 -7.43
CA GLN A 298 -9.73 -23.81 -6.05
C GLN A 298 -8.44 -23.16 -5.56
N PRO A 299 -8.52 -22.02 -4.85
CA PRO A 299 -7.32 -21.39 -4.33
C PRO A 299 -6.69 -22.24 -3.22
N SER A 300 -5.41 -22.01 -2.95
CA SER A 300 -4.67 -22.70 -1.91
C SER A 300 -4.82 -21.97 -0.59
N LEU A 301 -5.08 -22.70 0.48
CA LEU A 301 -5.12 -22.17 1.83
C LEU A 301 -3.72 -21.67 2.25
N LEU A 302 -3.61 -20.40 2.65
CA LEU A 302 -2.35 -19.80 3.09
C LEU A 302 -2.29 -19.58 4.59
N ALA A 303 -3.45 -19.39 5.22
CA ALA A 303 -3.60 -19.29 6.67
C ALA A 303 -4.37 -20.51 7.19
N SER A 304 -4.00 -21.03 8.36
CA SER A 304 -4.44 -22.37 8.80
C SER A 304 -5.00 -22.39 10.23
N GLY A 305 -5.39 -21.21 10.72
CA GLY A 305 -6.00 -21.00 12.02
C GLY A 305 -7.44 -21.51 12.05
N LYS A 306 -8.10 -21.28 13.20
CA LYS A 306 -9.52 -21.62 13.42
C LYS A 306 -10.36 -20.39 13.78
N GLY A 307 -9.85 -19.23 13.45
CA GLY A 307 -10.44 -17.92 13.70
C GLY A 307 -10.73 -17.22 12.38
N ILE A 308 -11.00 -15.93 12.44
CA ILE A 308 -11.13 -15.10 11.23
C ILE A 308 -9.73 -14.67 10.80
N GLU A 309 -9.39 -14.85 9.53
CA GLU A 309 -8.11 -14.46 8.95
C GLU A 309 -8.35 -13.46 7.81
N ARG A 310 -7.79 -12.26 7.91
CA ARG A 310 -8.13 -11.15 7.01
C ARG A 310 -7.00 -10.15 6.79
N HIS A 311 -7.22 -9.22 5.86
CA HIS A 311 -6.33 -8.12 5.49
C HIS A 311 -4.90 -8.59 5.16
N PRO A 312 -4.72 -9.51 4.18
CA PRO A 312 -3.41 -10.01 3.84
C PRO A 312 -2.53 -8.91 3.24
N GLN A 313 -1.24 -8.96 3.55
CA GLN A 313 -0.16 -8.16 2.94
C GLN A 313 0.95 -9.09 2.49
N ALA A 314 1.44 -8.92 1.26
CA ALA A 314 2.46 -9.81 0.71
C ALA A 314 3.72 -9.07 0.24
N ILE A 315 4.86 -9.70 0.46
CA ILE A 315 6.15 -9.33 -0.16
C ILE A 315 6.76 -10.55 -0.86
N GLY A 316 7.57 -10.31 -1.89
CA GLY A 316 8.38 -11.38 -2.50
C GLY A 316 9.44 -11.89 -1.51
N ASP A 317 9.66 -13.20 -1.46
CA ASP A 317 10.62 -13.83 -0.53
C ASP A 317 12.08 -13.84 -1.05
N GLY A 318 12.33 -13.21 -2.20
CA GLY A 318 13.62 -13.18 -2.90
C GLY A 318 14.02 -14.49 -3.60
N ALA A 319 13.18 -15.53 -3.60
CA ALA A 319 13.41 -16.78 -4.31
C ALA A 319 12.20 -17.28 -5.13
N GLY A 320 11.32 -16.35 -5.51
CA GLY A 320 10.15 -16.62 -6.33
C GLY A 320 8.94 -17.15 -5.55
N GLY A 321 9.01 -17.15 -4.22
CA GLY A 321 7.86 -17.29 -3.32
C GLY A 321 7.42 -15.94 -2.76
N MET A 322 6.51 -15.97 -1.79
CA MET A 322 6.05 -14.80 -1.05
C MET A 322 6.03 -15.04 0.46
N MET A 323 6.15 -13.96 1.23
CA MET A 323 5.73 -13.92 2.63
C MET A 323 4.41 -13.18 2.70
N VAL A 324 3.42 -13.75 3.39
CA VAL A 324 2.10 -13.16 3.60
C VAL A 324 1.90 -12.96 5.08
N LEU A 325 1.55 -11.73 5.47
CA LEU A 325 1.17 -11.29 6.80
C LEU A 325 -0.33 -11.03 6.82
N PHE A 326 -1.05 -11.36 7.88
CA PHE A 326 -2.50 -11.18 7.97
C PHE A 326 -2.96 -11.04 9.42
N GLU A 327 -4.11 -10.40 9.61
CA GLU A 327 -4.82 -10.34 10.89
C GLU A 327 -5.44 -11.70 11.21
N TYR A 328 -5.41 -12.10 12.48
CA TYR A 328 -6.06 -13.30 13.00
C TYR A 328 -6.90 -12.94 14.23
N GLU A 329 -8.20 -13.26 14.20
CA GLU A 329 -9.13 -13.02 15.30
C GLU A 329 -9.65 -14.36 15.85
N PRO A 330 -9.22 -14.78 17.06
CA PRO A 330 -9.80 -15.92 17.75
C PRO A 330 -11.28 -15.67 18.07
N LEU A 331 -12.15 -16.64 17.76
CA LEU A 331 -13.60 -16.53 18.02
C LEU A 331 -14.03 -17.09 19.38
N GLU A 332 -13.20 -17.94 20.00
CA GLU A 332 -13.50 -18.60 21.26
C GLU A 332 -12.29 -18.59 22.21
N GLY A 333 -12.55 -18.73 23.51
CA GLY A 333 -11.52 -18.81 24.54
C GLY A 333 -11.23 -17.47 25.21
N GLU A 334 -10.09 -17.41 25.91
CA GLU A 334 -9.69 -16.24 26.71
C GLU A 334 -9.30 -15.03 25.85
N PHE A 335 -8.84 -15.28 24.62
CA PHE A 335 -8.38 -14.27 23.65
C PHE A 335 -9.44 -13.93 22.61
N ALA A 336 -10.71 -14.29 22.87
CA ALA A 336 -11.79 -14.03 21.92
C ALA A 336 -11.96 -12.52 21.70
N GLY A 337 -11.92 -12.10 20.42
CA GLY A 337 -12.00 -10.71 20.01
C GLY A 337 -10.73 -9.88 20.24
N ASP A 338 -9.61 -10.51 20.59
CA ASP A 338 -8.29 -9.93 20.27
C ASP A 338 -8.03 -10.07 18.76
N ILE A 339 -7.17 -9.22 18.21
CA ILE A 339 -6.63 -9.41 16.87
C ILE A 339 -5.13 -9.52 17.00
N ASP A 340 -4.60 -10.65 16.54
CA ASP A 340 -3.18 -10.95 16.47
C ASP A 340 -2.69 -10.81 15.03
N ILE A 341 -1.38 -10.66 14.83
CA ILE A 341 -0.77 -10.70 13.50
C ILE A 341 -0.02 -12.01 13.28
N MET A 342 -0.41 -12.71 12.22
CA MET A 342 0.17 -13.99 11.80
C MET A 342 0.84 -13.86 10.43
N ALA A 343 1.81 -14.72 10.15
CA ALA A 343 2.44 -14.76 8.84
C ALA A 343 2.76 -16.18 8.37
N GLN A 344 2.85 -16.34 7.06
CA GLN A 344 3.24 -17.57 6.40
C GLN A 344 4.17 -17.26 5.23
N ARG A 345 5.09 -18.18 4.95
CA ARG A 345 5.91 -18.12 3.73
C ARG A 345 5.48 -19.22 2.78
N VAL A 346 5.28 -18.87 1.52
CA VAL A 346 4.71 -19.72 0.49
C VAL A 346 5.68 -19.79 -0.69
N ASP A 347 5.98 -20.98 -1.19
CA ASP A 347 6.81 -21.12 -2.39
C ASP A 347 6.02 -20.86 -3.68
N SER A 348 6.72 -20.84 -4.82
CA SER A 348 6.12 -20.60 -6.15
C SER A 348 5.05 -21.63 -6.56
N ASN A 349 4.97 -22.77 -5.88
CA ASN A 349 4.02 -23.85 -6.13
C ASN A 349 2.87 -23.88 -5.12
N GLY A 350 2.77 -22.89 -4.22
CA GLY A 350 1.70 -22.81 -3.23
C GLY A 350 1.98 -23.65 -1.99
N ARG A 351 3.21 -24.14 -1.80
CA ARG A 351 3.57 -24.90 -0.59
C ARG A 351 3.91 -23.95 0.55
N LEU A 352 3.26 -24.16 1.69
CA LEU A 352 3.60 -23.49 2.95
C LEU A 352 4.96 -23.97 3.46
N LEU A 353 5.81 -23.03 3.85
CA LEU A 353 7.22 -23.26 4.17
C LEU A 353 7.54 -23.14 5.66
N TRP A 354 6.71 -22.47 6.46
CA TRP A 354 6.90 -22.39 7.90
C TRP A 354 6.14 -23.50 8.62
N HIS A 355 6.70 -23.93 9.76
CA HIS A 355 6.15 -24.98 10.62
C HIS A 355 5.76 -26.27 9.86
N ASP A 356 6.61 -26.69 8.92
CA ASP A 356 6.36 -27.86 8.05
C ASP A 356 5.05 -27.81 7.24
N GLY A 357 4.49 -26.62 7.08
CA GLY A 357 3.21 -26.36 6.43
C GLY A 357 1.99 -26.67 7.29
N GLU A 358 2.16 -26.84 8.60
CA GLU A 358 1.07 -27.14 9.54
C GLU A 358 0.43 -25.87 10.13
N GLN A 359 1.22 -24.82 10.38
CA GLN A 359 0.74 -23.58 11.01
C GLN A 359 1.46 -22.32 10.50
N SER A 360 0.77 -21.19 10.57
CA SER A 360 1.35 -19.86 10.40
C SER A 360 2.10 -19.43 11.67
N ALA A 361 3.14 -18.60 11.51
CA ALA A 361 3.93 -18.07 12.62
C ALA A 361 3.23 -16.85 13.23
N ALA A 362 3.13 -16.80 14.55
CA ALA A 362 2.70 -15.58 15.24
C ALA A 362 3.80 -14.53 15.15
N VAL A 363 3.48 -13.39 14.55
CA VAL A 363 4.37 -12.23 14.43
C VAL A 363 4.21 -11.33 15.64
N SER A 364 2.97 -11.05 15.97
CA SER A 364 2.55 -10.31 17.16
C SER A 364 1.28 -10.97 17.67
N ALA A 365 1.18 -11.11 18.99
CA ALA A 365 0.04 -11.75 19.66
C ALA A 365 -0.14 -11.11 21.04
N ALA A 366 0.03 -9.79 21.10
CA ALA A 366 -0.20 -9.03 22.33
C ALA A 366 -1.71 -8.87 22.52
N GLY A 367 -2.18 -8.89 23.78
CA GLY A 367 -3.59 -8.66 24.05
C GLY A 367 -3.99 -7.24 23.65
N GLY A 368 -5.05 -7.09 22.86
CA GLY A 368 -5.34 -5.85 22.16
C GLY A 368 -5.97 -6.09 20.79
N LEU A 369 -6.03 -5.03 19.98
CA LEU A 369 -6.35 -5.15 18.56
C LEU A 369 -5.11 -4.73 17.76
N GLU A 370 -4.42 -5.70 17.18
CA GLU A 370 -3.31 -5.47 16.27
C GLU A 370 -3.85 -5.39 14.84
N ARG A 371 -3.73 -4.24 14.18
CA ARG A 371 -4.41 -3.94 12.91
C ARG A 371 -3.49 -3.26 11.92
N ALA A 372 -4.01 -3.15 10.69
CA ALA A 372 -3.39 -2.42 9.59
C ALA A 372 -1.92 -2.82 9.36
N PRO A 373 -1.60 -4.14 9.30
CA PRO A 373 -0.23 -4.57 9.16
C PRO A 373 0.40 -4.01 7.88
N GLN A 374 1.69 -3.71 7.95
CA GLN A 374 2.56 -3.36 6.82
C GLN A 374 3.77 -4.27 6.86
N LEU A 375 4.23 -4.74 5.69
CA LEU A 375 5.34 -5.67 5.59
C LEU A 375 6.45 -5.11 4.69
N VAL A 376 7.60 -4.82 5.30
CA VAL A 376 8.76 -4.21 4.62
C VAL A 376 9.76 -5.30 4.25
N PRO A 377 10.05 -5.53 2.95
CA PRO A 377 11.05 -6.50 2.53
C PRO A 377 12.47 -5.95 2.77
N LEU A 378 13.39 -6.81 3.21
CA LEU A 378 14.80 -6.48 3.40
C LEU A 378 15.71 -7.26 2.45
N SER A 379 16.88 -6.71 2.17
CA SER A 379 17.83 -7.25 1.18
C SER A 379 18.44 -8.61 1.57
N ASP A 380 18.40 -8.97 2.85
CA ASP A 380 18.82 -10.28 3.35
C ASP A 380 17.71 -11.35 3.28
N GLY A 381 16.54 -10.98 2.73
CA GLY A 381 15.37 -11.84 2.61
C GLY A 381 14.56 -11.98 3.90
N SER A 382 14.89 -11.22 4.95
CA SER A 382 14.02 -11.00 6.10
C SER A 382 12.97 -9.91 5.81
N ALA A 383 12.08 -9.68 6.76
CA ALA A 383 11.08 -8.62 6.66
C ALA A 383 10.86 -7.93 8.01
N ILE A 384 10.39 -6.68 7.99
CA ILE A 384 9.89 -5.97 9.17
C ILE A 384 8.39 -5.81 9.03
N ALA A 385 7.63 -6.35 9.98
CA ALA A 385 6.22 -6.07 10.16
C ALA A 385 6.07 -4.80 11.02
N VAL A 386 5.20 -3.89 10.60
CA VAL A 386 4.78 -2.69 11.34
C VAL A 386 3.26 -2.74 11.45
N LEU A 387 2.70 -2.44 12.61
CA LEU A 387 1.26 -2.56 12.86
C LEU A 387 0.78 -1.53 13.88
N GLU A 388 -0.50 -1.19 13.81
CA GLU A 388 -1.21 -0.42 14.84
C GLU A 388 -1.63 -1.37 15.97
N HIS A 389 -1.42 -0.98 17.22
CA HIS A 389 -1.87 -1.71 18.40
C HIS A 389 -2.82 -0.84 19.22
N GLU A 390 -4.11 -1.17 19.19
CA GLU A 390 -5.12 -0.57 20.05
C GLU A 390 -5.24 -1.35 21.37
N PHE A 391 -4.96 -0.69 22.49
CA PHE A 391 -5.10 -1.31 23.80
C PHE A 391 -6.56 -1.36 24.24
N ARG A 392 -7.04 -2.54 24.64
CA ARG A 392 -8.44 -2.71 25.10
C ARG A 392 -8.66 -2.46 26.59
N ASN A 393 -7.59 -2.55 27.39
CA ASN A 393 -7.68 -2.60 28.84
C ASN A 393 -6.53 -1.80 29.49
N GLY A 394 -6.72 -1.44 30.76
CA GLY A 394 -5.70 -0.74 31.55
C GLY A 394 -5.76 0.77 31.42
N GLU A 395 -4.66 1.44 31.77
CA GLU A 395 -4.59 2.91 31.75
C GLU A 395 -4.48 3.48 30.33
N ASN A 396 -4.08 2.66 29.35
CA ASN A 396 -3.92 3.03 27.95
C ASN A 396 -5.13 2.62 27.08
N ALA A 397 -6.26 2.22 27.69
CA ALA A 397 -7.39 1.70 26.93
C ALA A 397 -7.93 2.76 25.94
N GLY A 398 -7.95 2.40 24.65
CA GLY A 398 -8.31 3.30 23.55
C GLY A 398 -7.12 4.01 22.89
N ASP A 399 -5.93 3.93 23.48
CA ASP A 399 -4.70 4.41 22.84
C ASP A 399 -4.34 3.49 21.67
N ILE A 400 -3.80 4.07 20.59
CA ILE A 400 -3.29 3.35 19.43
C ILE A 400 -1.82 3.71 19.29
N ASP A 401 -0.97 2.70 19.44
CA ASP A 401 0.48 2.83 19.29
C ASP A 401 0.95 2.10 18.02
N VAL A 402 2.11 2.46 17.49
CA VAL A 402 2.77 1.68 16.44
C VAL A 402 3.82 0.75 17.02
N VAL A 403 3.68 -0.55 16.73
CA VAL A 403 4.68 -1.58 17.09
C VAL A 403 5.24 -2.25 15.83
N GLY A 404 6.33 -3.00 16.00
CA GLY A 404 6.88 -3.79 14.93
C GLY A 404 7.66 -5.00 15.37
N GLN A 405 7.88 -5.91 14.44
CA GLN A 405 8.62 -7.14 14.64
C GLN A 405 9.40 -7.48 13.37
N ARG A 406 10.63 -7.96 13.53
CA ARG A 406 11.43 -8.45 12.41
C ARG A 406 11.34 -9.96 12.30
N LEU A 407 11.08 -10.44 11.10
CA LEU A 407 10.89 -11.84 10.77
C LEU A 407 12.02 -12.30 9.88
N SER A 408 12.72 -13.36 10.28
CA SER A 408 13.62 -14.06 9.37
C SER A 408 12.86 -14.77 8.26
N ARG A 409 13.60 -15.18 7.23
CA ARG A 409 13.08 -15.98 6.13
C ARG A 409 12.54 -17.35 6.55
N GLU A 410 13.00 -17.85 7.69
CA GLU A 410 12.60 -19.10 8.32
C GLU A 410 11.43 -18.94 9.30
N GLY A 411 10.88 -17.72 9.45
CA GLY A 411 9.73 -17.46 10.33
C GLY A 411 10.10 -17.24 11.80
N GLN A 412 11.38 -17.08 12.10
CA GLN A 412 11.83 -16.72 13.44
C GLN A 412 11.68 -15.21 13.68
N LEU A 413 11.13 -14.85 14.83
CA LEU A 413 11.09 -13.47 15.33
C LEU A 413 12.50 -13.05 15.80
N LEU A 414 12.95 -11.88 15.37
CA LEU A 414 14.34 -11.43 15.53
C LEU A 414 14.50 -10.29 16.54
N TRP A 415 13.43 -9.59 16.94
CA TRP A 415 13.48 -8.59 17.99
C TRP A 415 13.02 -9.15 19.34
N ASN A 416 13.50 -8.53 20.43
CA ASN A 416 13.21 -8.92 21.82
C ASN A 416 13.40 -10.43 22.12
N GLY A 417 14.41 -11.06 21.52
CA GLY A 417 14.67 -12.49 21.69
C GLY A 417 13.59 -13.41 21.12
N GLY A 418 12.67 -12.86 20.31
CA GLY A 418 11.55 -13.54 19.70
C GLY A 418 10.33 -13.73 20.61
N GLU A 419 10.24 -12.96 21.70
CA GLU A 419 9.12 -13.06 22.64
C GLU A 419 7.98 -12.07 22.33
N GLN A 420 8.30 -10.81 21.97
CA GLN A 420 7.30 -9.75 21.77
C GLN A 420 7.72 -8.74 20.70
N SER A 421 6.74 -8.09 20.08
CA SER A 421 6.95 -6.92 19.22
C SER A 421 7.59 -5.76 20.00
N THR A 422 8.31 -4.91 19.29
CA THR A 422 8.93 -3.70 19.84
C THR A 422 7.99 -2.52 19.66
N MET A 423 7.83 -1.73 20.71
CA MET A 423 7.17 -0.43 20.63
C MET A 423 8.00 0.51 19.77
N LEU A 424 7.46 0.96 18.63
CA LEU A 424 8.15 1.88 17.73
C LEU A 424 7.79 3.32 18.05
N SER A 425 6.53 3.56 18.41
CA SER A 425 6.07 4.82 18.97
C SER A 425 5.02 4.52 20.04
N GLY A 426 4.98 5.35 21.07
CA GLY A 426 4.21 5.09 22.30
C GLY A 426 3.84 6.40 23.01
N ALA A 427 3.52 7.41 22.21
CA ALA A 427 3.07 8.69 22.71
C ALA A 427 1.64 8.56 23.22
N LYS A 428 1.14 9.53 24.00
CA LYS A 428 -0.30 9.61 24.33
C LYS A 428 -1.20 9.98 23.14
N TRP A 429 -0.63 10.02 21.94
CA TRP A 429 -1.29 10.40 20.71
C TRP A 429 -1.80 9.12 20.05
N LEU A 430 -2.91 9.19 19.32
CA LEU A 430 -3.36 8.06 18.53
C LEU A 430 -2.54 8.01 17.24
N GLU A 431 -1.72 6.98 17.09
CA GLU A 431 -0.79 6.83 15.97
C GLU A 431 -1.43 5.94 14.90
N ARG A 432 -1.68 6.49 13.71
CA ARG A 432 -2.51 5.84 12.69
C ARG A 432 -1.93 5.94 11.29
N THR A 433 -2.42 5.08 10.41
CA THR A 433 -2.09 5.03 8.98
C THR A 433 -0.59 4.98 8.70
N PRO A 434 0.15 4.02 9.31
CA PRO A 434 1.58 3.93 9.11
C PRO A 434 1.92 3.57 7.66
N VAL A 435 2.88 4.28 7.09
CA VAL A 435 3.58 3.94 5.84
C VAL A 435 4.98 3.50 6.21
N ALA A 436 5.29 2.22 5.99
CA ALA A 436 6.58 1.63 6.33
C ALA A 436 7.43 1.37 5.08
N LEU A 437 8.68 1.79 5.11
CA LEU A 437 9.64 1.75 4.01
C LEU A 437 10.95 1.12 4.49
N ALA A 438 11.66 0.41 3.61
CA ALA A 438 13.00 -0.08 3.93
C ALA A 438 13.99 1.09 4.00
N ASP A 439 14.85 1.13 5.03
CA ASP A 439 15.81 2.23 5.21
C ASP A 439 17.13 2.04 4.43
N GLY A 440 17.29 0.87 3.82
CA GLY A 440 18.50 0.47 3.09
C GLY A 440 19.66 -0.08 3.92
N GLU A 441 19.58 0.02 5.23
CA GLU A 441 20.58 -0.45 6.20
C GLU A 441 20.06 -1.64 7.03
N GLY A 442 19.02 -2.32 6.56
CA GLY A 442 18.41 -3.49 7.21
C GLY A 442 17.33 -3.16 8.24
N GLY A 443 16.99 -1.88 8.37
CA GLY A 443 15.91 -1.35 9.21
C GLY A 443 14.72 -0.84 8.37
N ALA A 444 13.88 -0.04 9.02
CA ALA A 444 12.72 0.58 8.38
C ALA A 444 12.56 2.06 8.80
N ILE A 445 11.96 2.85 7.92
CA ILE A 445 11.43 4.17 8.20
C ILE A 445 9.91 4.03 8.23
N VAL A 446 9.25 4.55 9.26
CA VAL A 446 7.80 4.55 9.40
C VAL A 446 7.33 5.98 9.48
N VAL A 447 6.39 6.36 8.63
CA VAL A 447 5.72 7.67 8.64
C VAL A 447 4.26 7.44 9.04
N LEU A 448 3.70 8.26 9.91
CA LEU A 448 2.37 8.07 10.47
C LEU A 448 1.67 9.39 10.74
N THR A 449 0.35 9.34 10.95
CA THR A 449 -0.44 10.45 11.49
C THR A 449 -0.57 10.27 13.00
N ALA A 450 -0.18 11.27 13.77
CA ALA A 450 -0.39 11.32 15.22
C ALA A 450 -1.59 12.22 15.51
N VAL A 451 -2.60 11.70 16.22
CA VAL A 451 -3.80 12.47 16.60
C VAL A 451 -3.76 12.83 18.08
N GLY A 452 -3.93 14.11 18.39
CA GLY A 452 -3.76 14.62 19.73
C GLY A 452 -4.85 14.17 20.70
N PRO A 453 -4.49 13.82 21.95
CA PRO A 453 -5.43 13.31 22.94
C PRO A 453 -6.38 14.40 23.48
N GLU A 454 -7.43 13.98 24.18
CA GLU A 454 -8.35 14.88 24.89
C GLU A 454 -7.59 15.89 25.77
N GLY A 455 -7.87 17.19 25.61
CA GLY A 455 -7.18 18.27 26.30
C GLY A 455 -6.63 19.35 25.38
N GLU A 456 -5.37 19.73 25.59
CA GLU A 456 -4.73 20.89 24.92
C GLU A 456 -4.52 20.68 23.42
N PHE A 457 -4.40 19.42 22.97
CA PHE A 457 -4.15 19.02 21.58
C PHE A 457 -5.32 18.22 21.00
N GLU A 458 -6.52 18.32 21.57
CA GLU A 458 -7.64 17.46 21.18
C GLU A 458 -8.03 17.65 19.71
N GLY A 459 -7.93 16.57 18.94
CA GLY A 459 -8.30 16.54 17.52
C GLY A 459 -7.25 17.16 16.59
N ASP A 460 -6.10 17.55 17.12
CA ASP A 460 -4.93 17.93 16.32
C ASP A 460 -4.41 16.72 15.54
N GLU A 461 -3.91 16.92 14.32
CA GLU A 461 -3.35 15.86 13.48
C GLU A 461 -1.97 16.30 12.98
N ASP A 462 -0.93 15.55 13.32
CA ASP A 462 0.44 15.81 12.89
C ASP A 462 0.97 14.64 12.05
N VAL A 463 1.97 14.90 11.20
CA VAL A 463 2.70 13.85 10.48
C VAL A 463 4.07 13.64 11.12
N TRP A 464 4.29 12.44 11.66
CA TRP A 464 5.54 12.08 12.31
C TRP A 464 6.25 10.96 11.54
N ALA A 465 7.56 10.86 11.73
CA ALA A 465 8.36 9.78 11.21
C ALA A 465 9.31 9.21 12.27
N LEU A 466 9.57 7.91 12.19
CA LEU A 466 10.55 7.23 13.02
C LEU A 466 11.40 6.32 12.15
N ARG A 467 12.60 5.99 12.64
CA ARG A 467 13.50 5.05 11.99
C ARG A 467 13.94 3.99 12.99
N VAL A 468 13.75 2.74 12.62
CA VAL A 468 14.09 1.57 13.42
C VAL A 468 15.22 0.79 12.78
N SER A 469 16.21 0.37 13.57
CA SER A 469 17.36 -0.40 13.13
C SER A 469 17.01 -1.85 12.83
N GLN A 470 17.96 -2.56 12.25
CA GLN A 470 17.90 -4.00 12.05
C GLN A 470 17.64 -4.79 13.36
N GLU A 471 18.06 -4.25 14.50
CA GLU A 471 17.93 -4.81 15.85
C GLU A 471 16.70 -4.29 16.62
N GLY A 472 15.85 -3.47 16.01
CA GLY A 472 14.65 -2.95 16.66
C GLY A 472 14.91 -1.70 17.51
N GLN A 473 16.01 -0.99 17.29
CA GLN A 473 16.34 0.22 18.04
C GLN A 473 15.93 1.47 17.27
N LEU A 474 15.31 2.44 17.93
CA LEU A 474 15.09 3.76 17.33
C LEU A 474 16.43 4.44 17.05
N LEU A 475 16.59 4.98 15.84
CA LEU A 475 17.86 5.51 15.35
C LEU A 475 17.97 7.03 15.42
N TRP A 476 16.85 7.76 15.31
CA TRP A 476 16.85 9.22 15.36
C TRP A 476 16.83 9.76 16.79
N HIS A 477 17.35 10.97 16.97
CA HIS A 477 17.39 11.67 18.25
C HIS A 477 17.94 10.83 19.42
N ASN A 478 19.07 10.14 19.21
CA ASN A 478 19.69 9.23 20.19
C ASN A 478 18.77 8.08 20.66
N GLY A 479 17.81 7.68 19.83
CA GLY A 479 16.82 6.65 20.15
C GLY A 479 15.71 7.13 21.08
N GLU A 480 15.53 8.45 21.21
CA GLU A 480 14.59 9.03 22.17
C GLU A 480 13.27 9.46 21.51
N GLN A 481 13.23 9.89 20.24
CA GLN A 481 12.04 10.52 19.65
C GLN A 481 11.88 10.33 18.14
N SER A 482 10.63 10.41 17.69
CA SER A 482 10.23 10.63 16.29
C SER A 482 10.69 12.01 15.79
N VAL A 483 10.70 12.17 14.47
CA VAL A 483 10.85 13.43 13.77
C VAL A 483 9.45 13.92 13.40
N GLU A 484 9.07 15.10 13.86
CA GLU A 484 7.87 15.80 13.39
C GLU A 484 8.14 16.31 11.96
N ILE A 485 7.46 15.72 10.98
CA ILE A 485 7.55 16.12 9.56
C ILE A 485 6.74 17.40 9.33
N ALA A 486 5.54 17.40 9.90
CA ALA A 486 4.61 18.51 9.92
C ALA A 486 3.86 18.49 11.26
N GLY A 487 3.83 19.65 11.90
CA GLY A 487 2.98 19.94 13.05
C GLY A 487 2.74 21.44 13.08
N SER A 488 1.48 21.85 12.99
CA SER A 488 1.10 23.26 12.99
C SER A 488 -0.27 23.47 13.62
N ASP A 489 -0.86 24.67 13.48
CA ASP A 489 -2.26 24.90 13.90
C ASP A 489 -3.27 24.33 12.87
N LEU A 490 -2.79 23.63 11.83
CA LEU A 490 -3.58 22.97 10.78
C LEU A 490 -3.60 21.45 11.03
N LEU A 491 -4.52 20.73 10.39
CA LEU A 491 -4.54 19.27 10.49
C LEU A 491 -3.72 18.64 9.37
N GLU A 492 -2.62 17.98 9.71
CA GLU A 492 -1.73 17.27 8.80
C GLU A 492 -1.90 15.74 8.90
N ARG A 493 -2.30 15.10 7.80
CA ARG A 493 -2.68 13.68 7.84
C ARG A 493 -2.45 12.92 6.55
N ARG A 494 -2.65 11.59 6.64
CA ARG A 494 -2.66 10.64 5.52
C ARG A 494 -1.40 10.74 4.65
N PRO A 495 -0.22 10.55 5.25
CA PRO A 495 1.03 10.64 4.51
C PRO A 495 1.11 9.56 3.43
N GLY A 496 1.61 9.95 2.25
CA GLY A 496 2.27 9.07 1.29
C GLY A 496 3.77 9.31 1.34
N ALA A 497 4.59 8.29 1.11
CA ALA A 497 6.04 8.43 1.20
C ALA A 497 6.79 7.48 0.26
N ALA A 498 7.91 7.92 -0.30
CA ALA A 498 8.83 7.03 -1.00
C ALA A 498 10.29 7.33 -0.70
N VAL A 499 11.09 6.25 -0.73
CA VAL A 499 12.54 6.32 -0.65
C VAL A 499 13.11 6.93 -1.92
N VAL A 500 13.94 7.96 -1.76
CA VAL A 500 14.67 8.65 -2.83
C VAL A 500 16.18 8.56 -2.56
N GLN A 501 17.01 8.59 -3.63
CA GLN A 501 18.46 8.40 -3.56
C GLN A 501 19.26 9.67 -3.86
#